data_AF-A0A932Y1B3-F1
#
_entry.id   AF-A0A932Y1B3-F1
#
_cell.length_a   1.000
_cell.length_b   1.000
_cell.length_c   1.000
_cell.angle_alpha   90.00
_cell.angle_beta   90.00
_cell.angle_gamma   90.00
#
_symmetry.space_group_name_H-M   'P 1'
#
loop_
_entity.id
_entity.type
_entity.pdbx_description
1 polymer ?
#
loop_
_entity_poly.entity_id
_entity_poly.type
_entity_poly.pdbx_seq_one_letter_code
_entity_poly.pdbx_strand_id
1 'polypeptide(L)'
;MYTGLRFIQAIVDFFVGVAEIILGLRVIFRLFAANIDNSFVNWIYQTSDVLMAPFRGIFPQVTLTNGHVLDISALFAMLVWAVVGYVVLALIGMLPVPSQRRYFTRRTAR
;
A
#
# COMPACT_ATOMS: atom_id res chain seq x y z
N MET A 1 12.74 22.60 9.66
CA MET A 1 12.40 21.34 10.37
C MET A 1 11.39 20.60 9.51
N TYR A 2 11.89 19.80 8.57
CA TYR A 2 11.11 19.10 7.53
C TYR A 2 10.75 17.65 7.93
N THR A 3 11.02 17.30 9.20
CA THR A 3 10.98 15.92 9.69
C THR A 3 9.56 15.40 9.82
N GLY A 4 8.59 16.26 10.20
CA GLY A 4 7.20 15.84 10.40
C GLY A 4 6.52 15.37 9.11
N LEU A 5 6.62 16.16 8.02
CA LEU A 5 6.02 15.80 6.74
C LEU A 5 6.63 14.51 6.17
N ARG A 6 7.97 14.39 6.25
CA ARG A 6 8.69 13.19 5.82
C ARG A 6 8.34 11.96 6.66
N PHE A 7 8.11 12.15 7.95
CA PHE A 7 7.68 11.08 8.85
C PHE A 7 6.27 10.58 8.49
N ILE A 8 5.33 11.49 8.17
CA ILE A 8 3.98 11.12 7.72
C ILE A 8 4.05 10.35 6.40
N GLN A 9 4.85 10.82 5.44
CA GLN A 9 5.05 10.10 4.17
C GLN A 9 5.60 8.69 4.41
N ALA A 10 6.60 8.54 5.28
CA ALA A 10 7.17 7.23 5.62
C ALA A 10 6.15 6.28 6.28
N ILE A 11 5.23 6.82 7.09
CA ILE A 11 4.13 6.04 7.66
C ILE A 11 3.19 5.55 6.56
N VAL A 12 2.78 6.43 5.64
CA VAL A 12 1.90 6.06 4.53
C VAL A 12 2.57 4.99 3.66
N ASP A 13 3.84 5.20 3.27
CA ASP A 13 4.62 4.23 2.51
C ASP A 13 4.70 2.87 3.22
N PHE A 14 4.93 2.88 4.53
CA PHE A 14 5.00 1.65 5.32
C PHE A 14 3.69 0.87 5.29
N PHE A 15 2.56 1.53 5.57
CA PHE A 15 1.26 0.84 5.60
C PHE A 15 0.81 0.36 4.22
N VAL A 16 1.04 1.16 3.17
CA VAL A 16 0.78 0.74 1.79
C VAL A 16 1.65 -0.46 1.43
N GLY A 17 2.96 -0.41 1.72
CA GLY A 17 3.87 -1.53 1.48
C GLY A 17 3.48 -2.81 2.22
N VAL A 18 3.05 -2.70 3.49
CA VAL A 18 2.55 -3.84 4.26
C VAL A 18 1.27 -4.41 3.63
N ALA A 19 0.33 -3.56 3.19
CA ALA A 19 -0.88 -3.99 2.53
C ALA A 19 -0.58 -4.74 1.21
N GLU A 20 0.35 -4.20 0.40
CA GLU A 20 0.81 -4.82 -0.85
C GLU A 20 1.46 -6.19 -0.61
N ILE A 21 2.31 -6.31 0.41
CA ILE A 21 2.93 -7.59 0.77
C ILE A 21 1.88 -8.61 1.18
N ILE A 22 0.92 -8.22 2.01
CA ILE A 22 -0.16 -9.11 2.49
C ILE A 22 -1.02 -9.60 1.30
N LEU A 23 -1.40 -8.70 0.40
CA LEU A 23 -2.19 -9.05 -0.79
C LEU A 23 -1.37 -9.88 -1.78
N GLY A 24 -0.09 -9.55 -1.98
CA GLY A 24 0.82 -10.33 -2.82
C GLY A 24 0.99 -11.76 -2.30
N LEU A 25 1.17 -11.94 -0.98
CA LEU A 25 1.21 -13.25 -0.35
C LEU A 25 -0.10 -14.01 -0.54
N ARG A 26 -1.25 -13.35 -0.40
CA ARG A 26 -2.56 -13.96 -0.69
C ARG A 26 -2.62 -14.50 -2.12
N VAL A 27 -2.20 -13.71 -3.11
CA VAL A 27 -2.20 -14.12 -4.52
C VAL A 27 -1.31 -15.34 -4.72
N ILE A 28 -0.09 -15.31 -4.18
CA ILE A 28 0.86 -16.43 -4.27
C ILE A 28 0.26 -17.69 -3.62
N PHE A 29 -0.28 -17.58 -2.41
CA PHE A 29 -0.84 -18.71 -1.69
C PHE A 29 -2.05 -19.32 -2.39
N ARG A 30 -2.96 -18.49 -2.94
CA ARG A 30 -4.09 -18.99 -3.75
C ARG A 30 -3.63 -19.62 -5.05
N LEU A 31 -2.63 -19.02 -5.71
CA LEU A 31 -2.10 -19.54 -6.97
C LEU A 31 -1.44 -20.92 -6.77
N PHE A 32 -0.73 -21.13 -5.67
CA PHE A 32 -0.06 -22.39 -5.36
C PHE A 32 -0.91 -23.37 -4.52
N ALA A 33 -2.20 -23.09 -4.31
CA ALA A 33 -3.08 -23.92 -3.50
C ALA A 33 -2.49 -24.21 -2.10
N ALA A 34 -1.95 -23.18 -1.44
CA ALA A 34 -1.30 -23.30 -0.15
C ALA A 34 -2.25 -23.87 0.93
N ASN A 35 -1.70 -24.68 1.83
CA ASN A 35 -2.46 -25.37 2.87
C ASN A 35 -3.11 -24.37 3.85
N ILE A 36 -4.45 -24.35 3.90
CA ILE A 36 -5.23 -23.46 4.78
C ILE A 36 -5.17 -23.86 6.26
N ASP A 37 -4.81 -25.10 6.59
CA ASP A 37 -4.61 -25.53 7.97
C ASP A 37 -3.32 -24.97 8.58
N ASN A 38 -2.42 -24.42 7.74
CA ASN A 38 -1.25 -23.71 8.23
C ASN A 38 -1.65 -22.36 8.84
N SER A 39 -1.26 -22.14 10.10
CA SER A 39 -1.62 -20.94 10.85
C SER A 39 -1.17 -19.64 10.19
N PHE A 40 0.00 -19.61 9.55
CA PHE A 40 0.51 -18.42 8.86
C PHE A 40 -0.26 -18.13 7.57
N VAL A 41 -0.55 -19.16 6.76
CA VAL A 41 -1.36 -19.01 5.54
C VAL A 41 -2.77 -18.51 5.88
N ASN A 42 -3.39 -19.11 6.90
CA ASN A 42 -4.70 -18.70 7.37
C ASN A 42 -4.70 -17.24 7.88
N TRP A 43 -3.68 -16.85 8.65
CA TRP A 43 -3.52 -15.47 9.12
C TRP A 43 -3.41 -14.47 7.96
N ILE A 44 -2.67 -14.79 6.89
CA ILE A 44 -2.59 -13.94 5.69
C ILE A 44 -3.97 -13.83 5.02
N TYR A 45 -4.72 -14.92 4.87
CA TYR A 45 -6.06 -14.88 4.28
C TYR A 45 -7.03 -14.04 5.11
N GLN A 46 -7.04 -14.18 6.44
CA GLN A 46 -7.89 -13.39 7.34
C GLN A 46 -7.49 -11.91 7.36
N THR A 47 -6.20 -11.60 7.35
CA THR A 47 -5.72 -10.21 7.37
C THR A 47 -6.00 -9.52 6.04
N SER A 48 -5.73 -10.19 4.92
CA SER A 48 -6.01 -9.68 3.57
C SER A 48 -7.50 -9.51 3.30
N ASP A 49 -8.38 -10.23 4.00
CA ASP A 49 -9.83 -10.15 3.81
C ASP A 49 -10.41 -8.76 4.09
N VAL A 50 -9.82 -8.00 5.02
CA VAL A 50 -10.20 -6.60 5.29
C VAL A 50 -9.87 -5.72 4.08
N LEU A 51 -8.68 -5.88 3.50
CA LEU A 51 -8.22 -5.14 2.33
C LEU A 51 -9.03 -5.49 1.07
N MET A 52 -9.55 -6.72 1.01
CA MET A 52 -10.38 -7.23 -0.06
C MET A 52 -11.84 -6.81 0.04
N ALA A 53 -12.31 -6.35 1.20
CA ALA A 53 -13.73 -6.08 1.45
C ALA A 53 -14.45 -5.28 0.34
N PRO A 54 -13.91 -4.15 -0.18
CA PRO A 54 -14.57 -3.40 -1.25
C PRO A 54 -14.41 -4.03 -2.65
N PHE A 55 -13.48 -4.97 -2.82
CA PHE A 55 -13.16 -5.59 -4.12
C PHE A 55 -13.68 -7.02 -4.29
N ARG A 56 -14.35 -7.56 -3.26
CA ARG A 56 -14.89 -8.92 -3.29
C ARG A 56 -15.90 -9.07 -4.42
N GLY A 57 -15.65 -10.03 -5.31
CA GLY A 57 -16.55 -10.40 -6.39
C GLY A 57 -16.60 -9.40 -7.56
N ILE A 58 -15.67 -8.43 -7.62
CA ILE A 58 -15.56 -7.54 -8.79
C ILE A 58 -15.26 -8.34 -10.06
N PHE A 59 -14.38 -9.34 -9.95
CA PHE A 59 -14.05 -10.23 -11.06
C PHE A 59 -14.42 -11.68 -10.72
N PRO A 60 -14.82 -12.48 -11.73
CA PRO A 60 -14.97 -13.92 -11.55
C PRO A 60 -13.63 -14.55 -11.16
N GLN A 61 -13.67 -15.55 -10.29
CA GLN A 61 -12.46 -16.29 -9.92
C GLN A 61 -12.01 -17.17 -11.08
N VAL A 62 -10.73 -17.07 -11.43
CA VAL A 62 -10.10 -17.97 -12.40
C VAL A 62 -9.57 -19.17 -11.63
N THR A 63 -10.35 -20.24 -11.63
CA THR A 63 -9.92 -21.53 -11.05
C THR A 63 -9.14 -22.32 -12.09
N LEU A 64 -7.91 -22.69 -11.75
CA LEU A 64 -7.09 -23.63 -12.51
C LEU A 64 -7.35 -25.06 -11.98
N THR A 65 -6.85 -26.07 -12.71
CA THR A 65 -6.91 -27.48 -12.30
C THR A 65 -6.28 -27.67 -10.91
N ASN A 66 -6.78 -28.61 -10.09
CA ASN A 66 -6.24 -28.98 -8.78
C ASN A 66 -6.29 -27.90 -7.67
N GLY A 67 -7.23 -26.95 -7.74
CA GLY A 67 -7.46 -26.00 -6.66
C GLY A 67 -6.54 -24.78 -6.66
N HIS A 68 -5.69 -24.64 -7.67
CA HIS A 68 -4.92 -23.43 -7.94
C HIS A 68 -5.87 -22.31 -8.40
N VAL A 69 -5.80 -21.13 -7.77
CA VAL A 69 -6.68 -20.01 -8.09
C VAL A 69 -5.88 -18.74 -8.35
N LEU A 70 -6.03 -18.17 -9.54
CA LEU A 70 -5.48 -16.85 -9.83
C LEU A 70 -6.50 -15.79 -9.38
N ASP A 71 -6.21 -15.15 -8.24
CA ASP A 71 -7.08 -14.15 -7.64
C ASP A 71 -6.91 -12.78 -8.33
N ILE A 72 -7.57 -12.61 -9.48
CA ILE A 72 -7.58 -11.35 -10.25
C ILE A 72 -8.12 -10.18 -9.42
N SER A 73 -9.07 -10.44 -8.51
CA SER A 73 -9.61 -9.41 -7.62
C SER A 73 -8.55 -8.90 -6.64
N ALA A 74 -7.68 -9.79 -6.14
CA ALA A 74 -6.58 -9.39 -5.27
C ALA A 74 -5.48 -8.62 -6.02
N LEU A 75 -5.15 -9.02 -7.26
CA LEU A 75 -4.25 -8.25 -8.12
C LEU A 75 -4.80 -6.84 -8.40
N PHE A 76 -6.10 -6.73 -8.62
CA PHE A 76 -6.75 -5.44 -8.78
C PHE A 76 -6.73 -4.61 -7.48
N ALA A 77 -6.97 -5.25 -6.33
CA ALA A 77 -6.89 -4.58 -5.04
C ALA A 77 -5.49 -3.99 -4.79
N MET A 78 -4.42 -4.73 -5.11
CA MET A 78 -3.04 -4.23 -5.08
C MET A 78 -2.86 -2.97 -5.94
N LEU A 79 -3.31 -3.02 -7.19
CA LEU A 79 -3.24 -1.86 -8.08
C LEU A 79 -3.96 -0.64 -7.49
N VAL A 80 -5.17 -0.83 -6.96
CA VAL A 80 -5.97 0.27 -6.40
C VAL A 80 -5.31 0.82 -5.14
N TRP A 81 -4.85 -0.01 -4.22
CA TRP A 81 -4.18 0.44 -3.00
C TRP A 81 -2.85 1.16 -3.28
N ALA A 82 -2.08 0.69 -4.26
CA ALA A 82 -0.88 1.39 -4.72
C ALA A 82 -1.20 2.79 -5.29
N VAL A 83 -2.25 2.90 -6.12
CA VAL A 83 -2.71 4.19 -6.66
C VAL A 83 -3.19 5.12 -5.55
N VAL A 84 -3.98 4.62 -4.60
CA VAL A 84 -4.45 5.39 -3.44
C VAL A 84 -3.27 5.89 -2.62
N GLY A 85 -2.29 5.02 -2.32
CA GLY A 85 -1.07 5.38 -1.61
C GLY A 85 -0.30 6.49 -2.32
N TYR A 86 -0.09 6.35 -3.63
CA TYR A 86 0.58 7.36 -4.45
C TYR A 86 -0.14 8.71 -4.42
N VAL A 87 -1.48 8.72 -4.57
CA VAL A 87 -2.28 9.95 -4.53
C VAL A 87 -2.16 10.62 -3.16
N VAL A 88 -2.23 9.85 -2.07
CA VAL A 88 -2.07 10.38 -0.70
C VAL A 88 -0.70 11.03 -0.53
N LEU A 89 0.38 10.37 -0.97
CA LEU A 89 1.74 10.91 -0.89
C LEU A 89 1.92 12.19 -1.73
N ALA A 90 1.34 12.22 -2.93
CA ALA A 90 1.36 13.38 -3.81
C ALA A 90 0.65 14.58 -3.16
N LEU A 91 -0.52 14.36 -2.55
CA LEU A 91 -1.26 15.39 -1.82
C LEU A 91 -0.46 15.92 -0.63
N ILE A 92 0.21 15.05 0.13
CA ILE A 92 1.08 15.47 1.24
C ILE A 92 2.24 16.32 0.71
N GLY A 93 2.82 15.95 -0.43
CA GLY A 93 3.92 16.68 -1.06
C GLY A 93 3.55 18.06 -1.60
N MET A 94 2.27 18.30 -1.94
CA MET A 94 1.78 19.60 -2.40
C MET A 94 1.64 20.64 -1.29
N LEU A 95 1.67 20.25 0.00
CA LEU A 95 1.46 21.18 1.10
C LEU A 95 2.58 22.23 1.18
N PRO A 96 2.26 23.55 1.25
CA PRO A 96 3.27 24.61 1.24
C PRO A 96 4.21 24.47 2.43
N VAL A 97 5.50 24.30 2.14
CA VAL A 97 6.52 24.39 3.18
C VAL A 97 6.73 25.86 3.52
N PRO A 98 6.67 26.28 4.80
CA PRO A 98 7.03 27.63 5.19
C PRO A 98 8.46 27.93 4.75
N SER A 99 8.60 28.70 3.66
CA SER A 99 9.88 29.16 3.19
C SER A 99 10.46 30.09 4.26
N GLN A 100 11.47 29.63 4.99
CA GLN A 100 12.27 30.50 5.86
C GLN A 100 12.95 31.53 4.95
N ARG A 101 12.29 32.69 4.78
CA ARG A 101 12.90 33.86 4.13
C ARG A 101 14.14 34.18 4.94
N ARG A 102 15.30 33.79 4.41
CA ARG A 102 16.62 34.17 4.94
C ARG A 102 16.59 35.67 5.12
N TYR A 103 16.68 36.13 6.36
CA TYR A 103 16.89 37.53 6.67
C TYR A 103 18.20 37.93 6.00
N PHE A 104 18.06 38.60 4.87
CA PHE A 104 19.13 39.28 4.18
C PHE A 104 19.62 40.36 5.12
N THR A 105 20.53 40.01 6.01
CA THR A 105 21.30 41.01 6.74
C THR A 105 22.19 41.66 5.70
N ARG A 106 21.72 42.78 5.14
CA ARG A 106 22.54 43.82 4.52
C ARG A 106 23.62 44.19 5.52
N ARG A 107 24.71 43.44 5.57
CA ARG A 107 25.93 43.89 6.25
C ARG A 107 26.64 44.80 5.26
N THR A 108 26.11 46.04 5.26
CA THR A 108 26.87 47.28 5.18
C THR A 108 28.15 47.21 4.36
N ALA A 109 28.07 47.77 3.15
CA ALA A 109 29.19 48.45 2.55
C ALA A 109 29.76 49.47 3.55
N ARG A 110 31.03 49.31 3.91
CA ARG A 110 31.95 50.37 4.34
C ARG A 110 33.38 49.89 4.16
#